data_AF-Q2BZG6-F1
#
_entry.id   AF-Q2BZG6-F1
#
_cell.length_a   1.000
_cell.length_b   1.000
_cell.length_c   1.000
_cell.angle_alpha   90.00
_cell.angle_beta   90.00
_cell.angle_gamma   90.00
#
_symmetry.space_group_name_H-M   'P 1'
#
loop_
_entity.id
_entity.type
_entity.pdbx_description
1 polymer ?
#
loop_
_entity_poly.entity_id
_entity_poly.type
_entity_poly.pdbx_seq_one_letter_code
_entity_poly.pdbx_strand_id
1 'polypeptide(L)'
;MDNLDLEFIRRDMSTTIYQIFEDFEDMNNCLPTMEEFRTLFDIYSVNFIPRIDETLDAKVKELLAKNEMMEQQVWNVFYELESEERKRRT
;
A
#
# COMPACT_ATOMS: atom_id res chain seq x y z
N MET A 1 4.99 3.86 -19.84
CA MET A 1 5.69 4.80 -18.94
C MET A 1 5.27 4.39 -17.54
N ASP A 2 5.62 3.15 -17.15
CA ASP A 2 4.87 2.41 -16.11
C ASP A 2 5.78 1.84 -15.00
N ASN A 3 7.09 1.74 -15.23
CA ASN A 3 8.01 1.18 -14.24
C ASN A 3 8.53 2.23 -13.23
N LEU A 4 8.63 3.49 -13.63
CA LEU A 4 9.16 4.55 -12.75
C LEU A 4 8.18 4.89 -11.61
N ASP A 5 6.87 4.89 -11.89
CA ASP A 5 5.85 5.07 -10.86
C ASP A 5 5.82 3.89 -9.88
N LEU A 6 5.97 2.65 -10.36
CA LEU A 6 5.94 1.47 -9.50
C LEU A 6 7.15 1.41 -8.53
N GLU A 7 8.36 1.75 -9.00
CA GLU A 7 9.54 1.80 -8.13
C GLU A 7 9.43 2.91 -7.09
N PHE A 8 8.85 4.06 -7.46
CA PHE A 8 8.58 5.15 -6.53
C PHE A 8 7.55 4.73 -5.48
N ILE A 9 6.43 4.14 -5.91
CA ILE A 9 5.39 3.60 -5.03
C ILE A 9 5.98 2.55 -4.09
N ARG A 10 6.81 1.62 -4.59
CA ARG A 10 7.46 0.59 -3.77
C ARG A 10 8.36 1.21 -2.70
N ARG A 11 9.15 2.23 -3.05
CA ARG A 11 10.05 2.89 -2.11
C ARG A 11 9.28 3.67 -1.04
N ASP A 12 8.26 4.40 -1.46
CA ASP A 12 7.42 5.21 -0.56
C ASP A 12 6.60 4.32 0.38
N MET A 13 6.03 3.25 -0.17
CA MET A 13 5.35 2.20 0.58
C MET A 13 6.29 1.48 1.55
N SER A 14 7.51 1.13 1.13
CA SER A 14 8.49 0.50 2.03
C SER A 14 8.84 1.41 3.21
N THR A 15 8.96 2.72 2.98
CA THR A 15 9.22 3.70 4.04
C THR A 15 8.02 3.80 4.99
N THR A 16 6.81 3.84 4.43
CA THR A 16 5.56 3.90 5.19
C THR A 16 5.37 2.64 6.06
N ILE A 17 5.57 1.46 5.49
CA ILE A 17 5.47 0.18 6.20
C ILE A 17 6.50 0.12 7.33
N TYR A 18 7.74 0.52 7.06
CA TYR A 18 8.78 0.57 8.08
C TYR A 18 8.39 1.48 9.25
N GLN A 19 7.88 2.68 8.97
CA GLN A 19 7.41 3.62 9.99
C GLN A 19 6.24 3.05 10.80
N ILE A 20 5.25 2.43 10.16
CA ILE A 20 4.12 1.80 10.85
C ILE A 20 4.62 0.74 11.84
N PHE A 21 5.58 -0.09 11.42
CA PHE A 21 6.16 -1.10 12.30
C PHE A 21 6.98 -0.49 13.43
N GLU A 22 7.82 0.52 13.18
CA GLU A 22 8.59 1.20 14.22
C GLU A 22 7.69 1.92 15.23
N ASP A 23 6.74 2.72 14.77
CA ASP A 23 5.81 3.46 15.65
C ASP A 23 4.98 2.49 16.49
N PHE A 24 4.51 1.39 15.90
CA PHE A 24 3.73 0.40 16.63
C PHE A 24 4.56 -0.37 17.66
N GLU A 25 5.79 -0.74 17.31
CA GLU A 25 6.72 -1.43 18.20
C GLU A 25 7.17 -0.53 19.36
N ASP A 26 7.47 0.76 19.11
CA ASP A 26 7.81 1.73 20.15
C ASP A 26 6.65 1.94 21.13
N MET A 27 5.41 1.98 20.63
CA MET A 27 4.21 2.15 21.45
C MET A 27 3.82 0.89 22.24
N ASN A 28 3.91 -0.30 21.63
CA ASN A 28 3.32 -1.52 22.19
C ASN A 28 4.34 -2.58 22.62
N ASN A 29 5.64 -2.38 22.34
CA ASN A 29 6.71 -3.38 22.49
C ASN A 29 6.40 -4.71 21.80
N CYS A 30 5.61 -4.69 20.73
CA CYS A 30 5.25 -5.86 19.94
C CYS A 30 5.02 -5.48 18.48
N LEU A 31 5.03 -6.49 17.59
CA LEU A 31 4.72 -6.30 16.18
C LEU A 31 3.19 -6.19 15.98
N PRO A 32 2.73 -5.35 15.04
CA PRO A 32 1.32 -5.27 14.71
C PRO A 32 0.82 -6.59 14.12
N THR A 33 -0.40 -6.98 14.48
CA THR A 33 -1.10 -8.08 13.80
C THR A 33 -1.45 -7.69 12.37
N MET A 34 -1.76 -8.66 11.51
CA MET A 34 -2.19 -8.39 10.13
C MET A 34 -3.40 -7.44 10.06
N GLU A 35 -4.35 -7.56 10.99
CA GLU A 35 -5.54 -6.71 11.01
C GLU A 35 -5.23 -5.28 11.46
N GLU A 36 -4.39 -5.12 12.50
CA GLU A 36 -3.93 -3.80 12.96
C GLU A 36 -3.10 -3.10 11.90
N PHE A 37 -2.14 -3.83 11.32
CA PHE A 37 -1.30 -3.31 10.25
C PHE A 37 -2.12 -2.90 9.02
N ARG A 38 -3.12 -3.71 8.63
CA ARG A 38 -4.03 -3.36 7.52
C ARG A 38 -4.83 -2.10 7.83
N THR A 39 -5.31 -1.94 9.07
CA THR A 39 -6.05 -0.74 9.49
C THR A 39 -5.16 0.51 9.47
N LEU A 40 -3.92 0.38 9.93
CA LEU A 40 -2.93 1.46 9.90
C LEU A 40 -2.58 1.84 8.46
N PHE A 41 -2.37 0.84 7.60
CA PHE A 41 -2.03 1.06 6.20
C PHE A 41 -3.19 1.58 5.35
N ASP A 42 -4.44 1.24 5.66
CA ASP A 42 -5.63 1.72 4.95
C ASP A 42 -5.68 3.25 4.89
N ILE A 43 -5.23 3.91 5.97
CA ILE A 43 -5.10 5.38 6.06
C ILE A 43 -4.12 5.93 5.02
N TYR A 44 -3.07 5.18 4.69
CA TYR A 44 -2.06 5.57 3.70
C TYR A 44 -2.37 5.07 2.29
N SER A 45 -3.24 4.05 2.14
CA SER A 45 -3.63 3.46 0.86
C SER A 45 -4.23 4.49 -0.11
N VAL A 46 -4.89 5.52 0.43
CA VAL A 46 -5.46 6.64 -0.33
C VAL A 46 -4.43 7.49 -1.08
N ASN A 47 -3.16 7.43 -0.68
CA ASN A 47 -2.06 8.12 -1.36
C ASN A 47 -1.53 7.32 -2.55
N PHE A 48 -1.79 6.00 -2.59
CA PHE A 48 -1.29 5.10 -3.63
C PHE A 48 -2.37 4.71 -4.65
N ILE A 49 -3.64 4.68 -4.22
CA ILE A 49 -4.78 4.31 -5.05
C ILE A 49 -5.64 5.56 -5.25
N PRO A 50 -5.57 6.23 -6.42
CA PRO A 50 -6.44 7.36 -6.69
C PRO A 50 -7.90 6.90 -6.70
N ARG A 51 -8.73 7.53 -5.87
CA ARG A 51 -10.19 7.33 -5.92
C ARG A 51 -10.70 7.79 -7.28
N ILE A 52 -11.17 6.85 -8.09
CA ILE A 52 -11.90 7.18 -9.31
C ILE A 52 -13.31 7.58 -8.90
N ASP A 53 -13.65 8.82 -9.21
CA ASP A 53 -15.00 9.33 -9.07
C ASP A 53 -15.90 8.61 -10.09
N GLU A 54 -16.81 7.77 -9.61
CA GLU A 54 -17.67 6.88 -10.43
C GLU A 54 -18.66 7.67 -11.32
N THR A 55 -18.68 9.00 -11.20
CA THR A 55 -19.61 9.90 -11.88
C THR A 55 -19.18 10.33 -13.29
N LEU A 56 -18.00 9.92 -13.78
CA LEU A 56 -17.53 10.33 -15.11
C LEU A 56 -17.96 9.37 -16.25
N ASP A 57 -18.45 9.97 -17.32
CA ASP A 57 -19.03 9.35 -18.52
C ASP A 57 -18.02 8.48 -19.31
N ALA A 58 -18.44 7.28 -19.75
CA ALA A 58 -17.90 6.32 -20.76
C ALA A 58 -16.37 6.01 -20.85
N LYS A 59 -15.46 6.96 -20.63
CA LYS A 59 -14.00 6.78 -20.50
C LYS A 59 -13.58 6.14 -19.18
N VAL A 60 -14.53 6.03 -18.24
CA VAL A 60 -14.30 5.47 -16.90
C VAL A 60 -14.00 3.98 -16.91
N LYS A 61 -14.48 3.17 -17.86
CA LYS A 61 -14.16 1.73 -17.87
C LYS A 61 -12.68 1.43 -18.10
N GLU A 62 -12.02 2.17 -18.99
CA GLU A 62 -10.59 1.94 -19.26
C GLU A 62 -9.70 2.50 -18.14
N LEU A 63 -10.13 3.60 -17.51
CA LEU A 63 -9.48 4.16 -16.33
C LEU A 63 -9.68 3.28 -15.09
N LEU A 64 -10.88 2.71 -14.90
CA LEU A 64 -11.16 1.74 -13.84
C LEU A 64 -10.32 0.49 -14.00
N ALA A 65 -10.28 -0.11 -15.21
CA ALA A 65 -9.45 -1.29 -15.44
C ALA A 65 -7.96 -1.03 -15.19
N LYS A 66 -7.46 0.16 -15.57
CA LYS A 66 -6.08 0.58 -15.26
C LYS A 66 -5.88 0.78 -13.75
N ASN A 67 -6.86 1.34 -13.05
CA ASN A 67 -6.79 1.57 -11.61
C ASN A 67 -6.91 0.28 -10.81
N GLU A 68 -7.77 -0.66 -11.22
CA GLU A 68 -7.85 -2.01 -10.65
C GLU A 68 -6.53 -2.75 -10.82
N MET A 69 -5.90 -2.63 -11.99
CA MET A 69 -4.60 -3.25 -12.25
C MET A 69 -3.49 -2.61 -11.38
N MET A 70 -3.53 -1.28 -11.22
CA MET A 70 -2.60 -0.56 -10.36
C MET A 70 -2.83 -0.87 -8.88
N GLU A 71 -4.09 -0.94 -8.44
CA GLU A 71 -4.49 -1.37 -7.10
C GLU A 71 -3.98 -2.79 -6.81
N GLN A 72 -4.14 -3.73 -7.74
CA GLN A 72 -3.59 -5.08 -7.58
C GLN A 72 -2.07 -5.08 -7.45
N GLN A 73 -1.37 -4.24 -8.23
CA GLN A 73 0.08 -4.12 -8.12
C GLN A 73 0.52 -3.51 -6.78
N VAL A 74 -0.18 -2.46 -6.32
CA VAL A 74 0.03 -1.82 -5.01
C VAL A 74 -0.17 -2.84 -3.89
N TRP A 75 -1.26 -3.63 -3.94
CA TRP A 75 -1.50 -4.67 -2.94
C TRP A 75 -0.46 -5.79 -2.98
N ASN A 76 0.00 -6.21 -4.16
CA ASN A 76 1.05 -7.21 -4.27
C ASN A 76 2.37 -6.72 -3.65
N VAL A 77 2.77 -5.48 -3.94
CA VAL A 77 3.96 -4.85 -3.35
C VAL A 77 3.79 -4.70 -1.84
N PHE A 78 2.60 -4.35 -1.38
CA PHE A 78 2.26 -4.25 0.04
C PHE A 78 2.47 -5.59 0.76
N TYR A 79 1.91 -6.69 0.25
CA TYR A 79 2.07 -8.01 0.86
C TYR A 79 3.52 -8.50 0.84
N GLU A 80 4.27 -8.19 -0.22
CA GLU A 80 5.70 -8.51 -0.30
C GLU A 80 6.49 -7.78 0.79
N LEU A 81 6.36 -6.45 0.86
CA LEU A 81 7.08 -5.61 1.81
C LEU A 81 6.70 -5.89 3.27
N GLU A 82 5.41 -6.11 3.56
CA GLU A 82 4.95 -6.50 4.89
C GLU A 82 5.59 -7.83 5.32
N SER A 83 5.61 -8.82 4.43
CA SER A 83 6.22 -10.11 4.71
C SER A 83 7.72 -10.00 4.91
N GLU A 84 8.41 -9.17 4.12
CA GLU A 84 9.84 -8.90 4.28
C GLU A 84 10.14 -8.24 5.63
N GLU A 85 9.38 -7.21 6.02
CA GLU A 85 9.58 -6.50 7.29
C GLU A 85 9.26 -7.36 8.51
N ARG A 86 8.24 -8.22 8.44
CA ARG A 86 7.96 -9.20 9.50
C ARG A 86 9.08 -10.23 9.61
N LYS A 87 9.60 -10.73 8.48
CA LYS A 87 10.74 -11.68 8.48
C LYS A 87 12.03 -11.05 9.01
N ARG A 88 12.26 -9.75 8.78
CA ARG A 88 13.43 -9.04 9.33
C ARG A 88 13.38 -8.89 10.84
N ARG A 89 12.18 -8.84 11.42
CA ARG A 89 11.96 -8.65 12.87
C ARG A 89 11.66 -9.96 13.64
N THR A 90 11.53 -11.09 12.93
CA THR A 90 11.39 -12.44 13.52
C THR A 90 12.75 -13.11 13.67
#